data_AF-A0A918UJX7-F1
#
_entry.id   AF-A0A918UJX7-F1
#
_cell.length_a   1.000
_cell.length_b   1.000
_cell.length_c   1.000
_cell.angle_alpha   90.00
_cell.angle_beta   90.00
_cell.angle_gamma   90.00
#
_symmetry.space_group_name_H-M   'P 1'
#
loop_
_entity.id
_entity.type
_entity.pdbx_description
1 polymer ?
#
loop_
_entity_poly.entity_id
_entity_poly.type
_entity_poly.pdbx_seq_one_letter_code
_entity_poly.pdbx_strand_id
1 'polypeptide(L)'
;MKKLFIFHLITLVPMVVILSLYIYEVISTGAFVGLFVIYAMIYRPFFDYKKLKEKRLVTKRQFLRTLGFIRFKYFSELMLEK
;
A
#
# COMPACT_ATOMS: atom_id res chain seq x y z
N MET A 1 -6.16 -17.97 1.53
CA MET A 1 -6.81 -17.01 2.45
C MET A 1 -5.87 -16.37 3.48
N LYS A 2 -5.06 -17.14 4.24
CA LYS A 2 -4.16 -16.58 5.27
C LYS A 2 -3.16 -15.54 4.73
N LYS A 3 -2.58 -15.79 3.56
CA LYS A 3 -1.60 -14.87 2.92
C LYS A 3 -2.25 -13.56 2.46
N LEU A 4 -3.46 -13.63 1.90
CA LEU A 4 -4.24 -12.45 1.52
C LEU A 4 -4.59 -11.60 2.74
N PHE A 5 -5.06 -12.24 3.81
CA PHE A 5 -5.38 -11.56 5.07
C PHE A 5 -4.16 -10.86 5.67
N ILE A 6 -3.01 -11.56 5.79
CA ILE A 6 -1.76 -10.99 6.29
C ILE A 6 -1.33 -9.79 5.44
N PHE A 7 -1.45 -9.87 4.12
CA PHE A 7 -1.15 -8.75 3.23
C PHE A 7 -2.02 -7.52 3.51
N HIS A 8 -3.34 -7.70 3.68
CA HIS A 8 -4.22 -6.59 4.03
C HIS A 8 -3.90 -6.02 5.40
N LEU A 9 -3.60 -6.87 6.38
CA LEU A 9 -3.22 -6.44 7.72
C LEU A 9 -1.95 -5.58 7.70
N ILE A 10 -0.88 -6.08 7.07
CA ILE A 10 0.39 -5.36 6.93
C ILE A 10 0.17 -4.01 6.25
N THR A 11 -0.64 -3.98 5.19
CA THR A 11 -0.86 -2.73 4.45
C THR A 11 -1.84 -1.76 5.10
N LEU A 12 -2.63 -2.19 6.08
CA LEU A 12 -3.54 -1.35 6.85
C LEU A 12 -2.89 -0.80 8.12
N VAL A 13 -1.98 -1.54 8.76
CA VAL A 13 -1.35 -1.14 10.03
C VAL A 13 -0.77 0.28 9.99
N PRO A 14 0.05 0.69 9.01
CA PRO A 14 0.58 2.05 8.98
C PRO A 14 -0.50 3.11 8.89
N MET A 15 -1.58 2.84 8.16
CA MET A 15 -2.70 3.77 8.01
C MET A 15 -3.44 3.95 9.34
N VAL A 16 -3.67 2.85 10.07
CA VAL A 16 -4.29 2.88 11.41
C VAL A 16 -3.40 3.65 12.40
N VAL A 17 -2.09 3.46 12.34
CA VAL A 17 -1.13 4.19 13.19
C VAL A 17 -1.14 5.68 12.89
N ILE A 18 -1.02 6.08 11.61
CA ILE A 18 -1.03 7.49 11.20
C ILE A 18 -2.35 8.16 11.61
N LEU A 19 -3.49 7.48 11.38
CA LEU A 19 -4.80 8.00 11.74
C LEU A 19 -4.98 8.13 13.26
N SER A 20 -4.54 7.14 14.03
CA SER A 20 -4.59 7.19 15.50
C SER A 20 -3.77 8.35 16.04
N LEU A 21 -2.55 8.55 15.55
CA LEU A 21 -1.70 9.66 15.95
C LEU A 21 -2.35 11.02 15.67
N TYR A 22 -3.10 11.13 14.57
CA TYR A 22 -3.82 12.35 14.24
C TYR A 22 -5.07 12.56 15.13
N ILE A 23 -5.87 11.52 15.35
CA ILE A 23 -7.10 11.58 16.18
C ILE A 23 -6.77 11.95 17.63
N TYR A 24 -5.68 11.40 18.18
CA TYR A 24 -5.22 11.74 19.52
C TYR A 24 -4.37 13.02 19.58
N GLU A 25 -4.40 13.84 18.52
CA GLU A 25 -3.72 15.14 18.43
C GLU A 25 -2.20 15.08 18.69
N VAL A 26 -1.57 13.92 18.48
CA VAL A 26 -0.12 13.70 18.66
C VAL A 26 0.68 14.31 17.51
N ILE A 27 0.07 14.41 16.31
CA ILE A 27 0.68 15.00 15.12
C ILE A 27 -0.20 16.11 14.55
N SER A 28 0.44 17.13 13.97
CA SER A 28 -0.26 18.21 13.27
C SER A 28 -0.87 17.74 11.95
N THR A 29 -1.84 18.51 11.43
CA THR A 29 -2.44 18.26 10.10
C THR A 29 -1.38 18.18 8.99
N GLY A 30 -0.35 19.04 9.04
CA GLY A 30 0.75 19.01 8.07
C GLY A 30 1.55 17.70 8.13
N ALA A 31 1.85 17.22 9.35
CA ALA A 31 2.53 15.95 9.56
C ALA A 31 1.65 14.75 9.12
N PHE A 32 0.35 14.79 9.40
CA PHE A 32 -0.60 13.78 8.93
C PHE A 32 -0.61 13.68 7.40
N VAL A 33 -0.75 14.81 6.70
CA VAL A 33 -0.75 14.84 5.23
C VAL A 33 0.57 14.31 4.68
N GLY A 34 1.71 14.73 5.24
CA GLY A 34 3.02 14.24 4.82
C GLY A 34 3.18 12.73 4.98
N LEU A 35 2.82 12.19 6.15
CA LEU A 35 2.88 10.75 6.43
C LEU A 35 1.90 9.97 5.56
N PHE A 36 0.69 10.49 5.34
CA PHE A 36 -0.30 9.88 4.46
C PHE A 36 0.19 9.80 3.02
N VAL A 37 0.82 10.86 2.50
CA VAL A 37 1.41 10.87 1.16
C VAL A 37 2.54 9.85 1.04
N ILE A 38 3.45 9.79 2.03
CA ILE A 38 4.52 8.78 2.07
C ILE A 38 3.92 7.36 2.07
N TYR A 39 2.89 7.13 2.88
CA TYR A 39 2.18 5.87 2.90
C TYR A 39 1.59 5.52 1.52
N ALA A 40 0.85 6.45 0.92
CA ALA A 40 0.12 6.24 -0.32
C ALA A 40 1.01 6.11 -1.55
N MET A 41 2.13 6.83 -1.60
CA MET A 41 3.02 6.88 -2.77
C MET A 41 4.22 5.95 -2.68
N ILE A 42 4.66 5.56 -1.48
CA ILE A 42 5.86 4.76 -1.29
C ILE A 42 5.50 3.40 -0.70
N TYR A 43 4.98 3.40 0.53
CA TYR A 43 4.74 2.16 1.27
C TYR A 43 3.74 1.25 0.54
N ARG A 44 2.58 1.81 0.17
CA ARG A 44 1.51 1.04 -0.45
C ARG A 44 1.91 0.48 -1.82
N PRO A 45 2.42 1.29 -2.78
CA PRO A 45 2.96 0.80 -4.05
C PRO A 45 4.03 -0.28 -3.92
N PHE A 46 4.94 -0.15 -2.96
CA PHE A 46 6.00 -1.13 -2.73
C PHE A 46 5.45 -2.50 -2.36
N PHE A 47 4.52 -2.56 -1.40
CA PHE A 47 3.91 -3.82 -0.98
C PHE A 47 2.99 -4.42 -2.05
N ASP A 48 2.23 -3.57 -2.76
CA ASP A 48 1.40 -4.01 -3.89
C ASP A 48 2.28 -4.64 -4.99
N TYR A 49 3.42 -4.02 -5.34
CA TYR A 49 4.39 -4.59 -6.28
C TYR A 49 4.99 -5.90 -5.79
N LYS A 50 5.40 -5.98 -4.52
CA LYS A 50 5.97 -7.20 -3.94
C LYS A 50 5.02 -8.38 -4.12
N LYS A 51 3.74 -8.19 -3.80
CA LYS A 51 2.70 -9.22 -3.96
C LYS A 51 2.47 -9.60 -5.43
N LEU A 52 2.38 -8.62 -6.32
CA LEU A 52 2.20 -8.89 -7.75
C LEU A 52 3.40 -9.58 -8.39
N LYS A 53 4.61 -9.26 -7.91
CA LYS A 53 5.85 -9.93 -8.32
C LYS A 53 5.88 -11.38 -7.84
N GLU A 54 5.45 -11.66 -6.61
CA GLU A 54 5.31 -13.03 -6.09
C GLU A 54 4.32 -13.86 -6.95
N LYS A 55 3.24 -13.23 -7.44
CA LYS A 55 2.31 -13.84 -8.41
C LYS A 55 2.84 -13.90 -9.85
N ARG A 56 4.04 -13.39 -10.14
CA ARG A 56 4.62 -13.25 -11.50
C ARG A 56 3.77 -12.43 -12.48
N LEU A 57 2.89 -11.56 -11.97
CA LEU A 57 1.98 -10.74 -12.78
C LEU A 57 2.63 -9.45 -13.27
N VAL A 58 3.68 -8.99 -12.58
CA VAL A 58 4.32 -7.69 -12.83
C VAL A 58 5.84 -7.81 -12.80
N THR A 59 6.49 -7.12 -13.74
CA THR A 59 7.94 -6.92 -13.78
C THR A 59 8.35 -5.55 -13.21
N LYS A 60 9.61 -5.42 -12.77
CA LYS A 60 10.17 -4.15 -12.27
C LYS A 60 10.00 -3.00 -13.28
N ARG A 61 10.19 -3.29 -14.57
CA ARG A 61 10.02 -2.31 -15.66
C ARG A 61 8.59 -1.81 -15.77
N GLN A 62 7.59 -2.69 -15.64
CA GLN A 62 6.17 -2.31 -15.65
C GLN A 62 5.80 -1.47 -14.43
N PHE A 63 6.27 -1.83 -13.24
CA PHE A 63 6.03 -1.07 -12.03
C PHE A 63 6.57 0.37 -12.11
N LEU A 64 7.80 0.53 -12.60
CA LEU A 64 8.41 1.84 -12.78
C LEU A 64 7.70 2.68 -13.85
N ARG A 65 7.22 2.07 -14.94
CA ARG A 65 6.42 2.76 -15.96
C ARG A 65 5.11 3.33 -15.40
N THR A 66 4.51 2.67 -14.42
CA THR A 66 3.29 3.15 -13.75
C THR A 66 3.55 4.12 -12.61
N LEU A 67 4.81 4.57 -12.40
CA LEU A 67 5.20 5.37 -11.23
C LEU A 67 4.77 4.74 -9.90
N GLY A 68 4.76 3.42 -9.83
CA GLY A 68 4.29 2.66 -8.67
C GLY A 68 2.78 2.46 -8.57
N PHE A 69 1.96 3.14 -9.37
CA PHE A 69 0.49 3.03 -9.35
C PHE A 69 -0.05 1.81 -10.12
N ILE A 70 0.66 0.69 -10.06
CA ILE A 70 0.25 -0.56 -10.72
C ILE A 70 -1.02 -1.17 -10.11
N ARG A 71 -1.38 -0.74 -8.90
CA ARG A 71 -2.56 -1.16 -8.15
C ARG A 71 -3.86 -1.01 -8.96
N PHE A 72 -4.00 0.08 -9.73
CA PHE A 72 -5.22 0.31 -10.52
C PHE A 72 -5.38 -0.71 -11.65
N LYS A 73 -4.28 -1.25 -12.14
CA LYS A 73 -4.29 -2.27 -13.21
C LYS A 73 -4.59 -3.67 -12.68
N TYR A 74 -4.18 -3.98 -11.45
CA TYR A 74 -4.29 -5.32 -10.85
C TYR A 74 -5.10 -5.31 -9.56
N PHE A 75 -6.14 -4.47 -9.49
CA PHE A 75 -6.93 -4.29 -8.28
C PHE A 75 -7.58 -5.60 -7.85
N SER A 76 -8.15 -6.35 -8.80
CA SER A 76 -8.74 -7.67 -8.56
C SER A 76 -7.75 -8.66 -7.95
N GLU A 77 -6.52 -8.71 -8.44
CA GLU A 77 -5.50 -9.68 -8.03
C GLU A 77 -4.84 -9.30 -6.69
N LEU A 78 -4.90 -8.01 -6.35
CA LEU A 78 -4.49 -7.47 -5.06
C LEU A 78 -5.56 -7.63 -3.99
N MET A 79 -6.84 -7.47 -4.33
CA MET A 79 -7.96 -7.53 -3.38
C MET A 79 -8.57 -8.92 -3.28
N LEU A 80 -8.49 -9.73 -4.34
CA LEU A 80 -9.05 -11.06 -4.42
C LEU A 80 -7.93 -12.09 -4.64
N GLU A 81 -8.18 -13.32 -4.22
CA GLU A 81 -7.20 -14.41 -4.33
C GLU A 81 -7.16 -15.06 -5.73
N LYS A 82 -7.76 -14.42 -6.73
CA LYS A 82 -7.71 -14.85 -8.14
C LYS A 82 -6.31 -14.74 -8.73
#